data_AF-A0A1V5NDW7-F1
#
_entry.id   AF-A0A1V5NDW7-F1
#
_cell.length_a   1.000
_cell.length_b   1.000
_cell.length_c   1.000
_cell.angle_alpha   90.00
_cell.angle_beta   90.00
_cell.angle_gamma   90.00
#
_symmetry.space_group_name_H-M   'P 1'
#
loop_
_entity.id
_entity.type
_entity.pdbx_description
1 polymer ?
#
loop_
_entity_poly.entity_id
_entity_poly.type
_entity_poly.pdbx_seq_one_letter_code
_entity_poly.pdbx_strand_id
1 'polypeptide(L)'
;MFTKEDGQVDSSTPGEIVYRKIRAFDAWPKVYTTVNGKRIQLLSAHLDENGRLVIDLVKPEGKKEMTYQDFKNGYRTELTFLP
;
A
#
# COMPACT_ATOMS: atom_id res chain seq x y z
N MET A 1 -21.98 0.92 -2.07
CA MET A 1 -21.26 -0.35 -2.27
C MET A 1 -19.89 0.01 -2.78
N PHE A 2 -18.82 -0.46 -2.15
CA PHE A 2 -17.47 -0.18 -2.66
C PHE A 2 -17.23 -0.97 -3.95
N THR A 3 -16.23 -0.57 -4.74
CA THR A 3 -15.71 -1.35 -5.86
C THR A 3 -14.23 -1.63 -5.67
N LYS A 4 -13.62 -2.40 -6.57
CA LYS A 4 -12.18 -2.67 -6.50
C LYS A 4 -11.37 -1.39 -6.69
N GLU A 5 -11.85 -0.49 -7.52
CA GLU A 5 -11.23 0.78 -7.88
C GLU A 5 -11.13 1.72 -6.67
N ASP A 6 -12.05 1.62 -5.70
CA ASP A 6 -11.97 2.39 -4.44
C ASP A 6 -10.71 2.07 -3.62
N GLY A 7 -10.21 0.84 -3.75
CA GLY A 7 -8.97 0.38 -3.11
C GLY A 7 -7.70 0.80 -3.83
N GLN A 8 -7.78 1.33 -5.06
CA GLN A 8 -6.62 1.73 -5.82
C GLN A 8 -6.02 3.03 -5.30
N VAL A 9 -4.69 3.05 -5.15
CA VAL A 9 -3.90 4.23 -4.79
C VAL A 9 -2.64 4.31 -5.66
N ASP A 10 -2.12 5.52 -5.83
CA ASP A 10 -0.91 5.81 -6.60
C ASP A 10 -0.08 6.90 -5.90
N SER A 11 1.04 7.29 -6.51
CA SER A 11 1.97 8.27 -5.95
C SER A 11 1.38 9.67 -5.78
N SER A 12 0.25 9.98 -6.41
CA SER A 12 -0.48 11.25 -6.23
C SER A 12 -1.46 11.22 -5.06
N THR A 13 -1.67 10.06 -4.44
CA THR A 13 -2.54 9.94 -3.26
C THR A 13 -1.78 10.39 -2.01
N PRO A 14 -2.34 11.30 -1.18
CA PRO A 14 -1.75 11.67 0.11
C PRO A 14 -1.58 10.46 1.04
N GLY A 15 -0.43 10.37 1.69
CA GLY A 15 -0.07 9.25 2.56
C GLY A 15 -1.09 9.02 3.67
N GLU A 16 -1.59 10.10 4.27
CA GLU A 16 -2.66 10.01 5.27
C GLU A 16 -3.94 9.36 4.73
N ILE A 17 -4.32 9.66 3.49
CA ILE A 17 -5.49 9.05 2.83
C ILE A 17 -5.24 7.55 2.59
N VAL A 18 -4.04 7.19 2.17
CA VAL A 18 -3.65 5.78 2.01
C VAL A 18 -3.74 5.05 3.35
N TYR A 19 -3.19 5.62 4.43
CA TYR A 19 -3.28 5.05 5.78
C TYR A 19 -4.73 4.82 6.23
N ARG A 20 -5.59 5.83 6.05
CA ARG A 20 -7.02 5.73 6.37
C ARG A 20 -7.71 4.64 5.55
N LYS A 21 -7.42 4.56 4.24
CA LYS A 21 -7.97 3.51 3.37
C LYS A 21 -7.51 2.11 3.78
N ILE A 22 -6.25 1.92 4.16
CA ILE A 22 -5.72 0.61 4.58
C ILE A 22 -6.54 0.09 5.77
N ARG A 23 -6.83 0.96 6.74
CA ARG A 23 -7.65 0.61 7.91
C ARG A 23 -9.12 0.40 7.57
N ALA A 24 -9.69 1.20 6.67
CA ALA A 24 -11.10 1.13 6.31
C ALA A 24 -11.44 -0.09 5.41
N PHE A 25 -10.50 -0.50 4.55
CA PHE A 25 -10.72 -1.52 3.52
C PHE A 25 -10.02 -2.85 3.83
N ASP A 26 -9.78 -3.15 5.12
CA ASP A 26 -9.11 -4.40 5.52
C ASP A 26 -9.93 -5.66 5.19
N ALA A 27 -11.25 -5.63 5.13
CA ALA A 27 -12.00 -6.80 4.65
C ALA A 27 -12.03 -6.87 3.11
N TRP A 28 -12.46 -5.78 2.49
CA TRP A 28 -12.61 -5.61 1.05
C TRP A 28 -12.80 -4.10 0.78
N PRO A 29 -12.35 -3.53 -0.36
CA PRO A 29 -11.65 -4.12 -1.51
C PRO A 29 -10.16 -4.42 -1.32
N LYS A 30 -9.60 -4.15 -0.13
CA LYS A 30 -8.15 -4.00 0.13
C LYS A 30 -7.56 -2.82 -0.63
N VAL A 31 -6.55 -2.19 -0.03
CA VAL A 31 -5.80 -1.13 -0.70
C VAL A 31 -4.70 -1.75 -1.54
N TYR A 32 -4.53 -1.26 -2.77
CA TYR A 32 -3.45 -1.72 -3.64
C TYR A 32 -2.94 -0.62 -4.56
N THR A 33 -1.69 -0.78 -4.98
CA THR A 33 -1.09 0.00 -6.06
C THR A 33 -0.58 -0.93 -7.16
N THR A 34 -0.22 -0.37 -8.30
CA THR A 34 0.31 -1.13 -9.44
C THR A 34 1.69 -0.64 -9.78
N VAL A 35 2.68 -1.53 -9.75
CA VAL A 35 4.06 -1.22 -10.13
C VAL A 35 4.56 -2.25 -11.13
N ASN A 36 5.13 -1.78 -12.24
CA ASN A 36 5.62 -2.62 -13.34
C ASN A 36 4.56 -3.64 -13.82
N GLY A 37 3.30 -3.20 -13.91
CA GLY A 37 2.17 -4.04 -14.33
C GLY A 37 1.72 -5.09 -13.30
N LYS A 38 2.31 -5.13 -12.10
CA LYS A 38 1.93 -6.06 -11.03
C LYS A 38 1.22 -5.33 -9.90
N ARG A 39 0.19 -5.96 -9.35
CA ARG A 39 -0.50 -5.42 -8.18
C ARG A 39 0.28 -5.69 -6.89
N ILE A 40 0.31 -4.68 -6.02
CA ILE A 40 0.88 -4.79 -4.68
C ILE A 40 -0.19 -4.31 -3.70
N GLN A 41 -0.70 -5.23 -2.90
CA GLN A 41 -1.64 -4.89 -1.83
C GLN A 41 -0.87 -4.29 -0.65
N LEU A 42 -1.40 -3.21 -0.09
CA LEU A 42 -0.93 -2.54 1.10
C LEU A 42 -1.76 -3.05 2.27
N LEU A 43 -1.14 -3.83 3.15
CA LEU A 43 -1.85 -4.55 4.22
C LEU A 43 -1.79 -3.79 5.55
N SER A 44 -0.64 -3.20 5.85
CA SER A 44 -0.44 -2.39 7.06
C SER A 44 0.52 -1.25 6.78
N ALA A 45 0.25 -0.14 7.44
CA ALA A 45 1.09 1.05 7.45
C ALA A 45 0.83 1.83 8.74
N HIS A 46 1.76 2.70 9.10
CA HIS A 46 1.61 3.69 10.16
C HIS A 46 2.04 5.07 9.65
N LEU A 47 1.80 6.09 10.48
CA LEU A 47 2.33 7.43 10.24
C LEU A 47 3.55 7.64 11.16
N ASP A 48 4.62 8.19 10.62
CA ASP A 48 5.79 8.57 11.42
C ASP A 48 5.51 9.83 12.28
N GLU A 49 6.52 10.26 13.05
CA GLU A 49 6.43 11.45 13.90
C GLU A 49 6.11 12.75 13.13
N ASN A 50 6.32 12.76 11.81
CA ASN A 50 6.04 13.88 10.92
C ASN A 50 4.72 13.71 10.14
N GLY A 51 3.94 12.67 10.44
CA GLY A 51 2.69 12.36 9.76
C GLY A 51 2.85 11.69 8.38
N ARG A 52 4.07 11.26 8.01
CA ARG A 52 4.33 10.62 6.71
C ARG A 52 3.98 9.14 6.77
N LEU A 53 3.43 8.63 5.68
CA LEU A 53 3.09 7.22 5.56
C LEU A 53 4.34 6.34 5.52
N VAL A 54 4.40 5.37 6.43
CA VAL A 54 5.39 4.29 6.45
C VAL A 54 4.67 2.96 6.27
N ILE A 55 5.05 2.21 5.24
CA ILE A 55 4.43 0.93 4.89
C ILE A 55 5.14 -0.20 5.65
N ASP A 56 4.37 -1.06 6.31
CA ASP A 56 4.91 -2.15 7.13
C ASP A 56 4.81 -3.50 6.42
N LEU A 57 3.63 -3.79 5.87
CA LEU A 57 3.30 -5.08 5.27
C LEU A 57 2.66 -4.91 3.91
N VAL A 58 3.12 -5.72 2.97
CA VAL A 58 2.61 -5.76 1.60
C VAL A 58 2.37 -7.19 1.15
N LYS A 59 1.54 -7.34 0.13
CA LYS A 59 1.35 -8.61 -0.59
C LYS A 59 1.43 -8.38 -2.10
N PRO A 60 2.57 -8.70 -2.72
CA PRO A 60 2.70 -8.70 -4.16
C PRO A 60 1.79 -9.76 -4.80
N GLU A 61 1.33 -9.49 -6.02
CA GLU A 61 0.51 -10.41 -6.79
C GLU A 61 1.19 -11.79 -6.96
N GLY A 62 0.42 -12.85 -6.67
CA GLY A 62 0.92 -14.23 -6.71
C GLY A 62 1.93 -14.60 -5.62
N LYS A 63 2.16 -13.73 -4.62
CA LYS A 63 3.05 -13.99 -3.48
C LYS A 63 2.29 -14.00 -2.16
N LYS A 64 2.98 -14.48 -1.12
CA LYS A 64 2.54 -14.35 0.27
C LYS A 64 2.78 -12.91 0.74
N GLU A 65 2.11 -12.55 1.82
CA GLU A 65 2.43 -11.33 2.56
C GLU A 65 3.90 -11.34 3.03
N MET A 66 4.50 -10.17 3.07
CA MET A 66 5.88 -9.96 3.49
C MET A 66 6.06 -8.55 4.03
N THR A 67 7.15 -8.34 4.76
CA THR A 67 7.52 -6.98 5.22
C THR A 67 7.83 -6.10 4.02
N TYR A 68 7.57 -4.79 4.16
CA TYR A 68 7.93 -3.83 3.13
C TYR A 68 9.44 -3.79 2.88
N GLN A 69 10.25 -4.06 3.91
CA GLN A 69 11.70 -4.17 3.76
C GLN A 69 12.10 -5.36 2.87
N ASP A 70 11.50 -6.53 3.05
CA ASP A 70 11.75 -7.70 2.20
C ASP A 70 11.32 -7.43 0.75
N PHE A 71 10.19 -6.75 0.59
CA PHE A 71 9.72 -6.30 -0.71
C PHE A 71 10.76 -5.38 -1.39
N LYS A 72 11.26 -4.35 -0.69
CA LYS A 72 12.31 -3.45 -1.23
C LYS A 72 13.56 -4.22 -1.65
N ASN A 73 14.00 -5.17 -0.82
CA ASN A 73 15.19 -5.98 -1.09
C ASN A 73 15.02 -6.87 -2.32
N GLY A 74 13.87 -7.52 -2.48
CA GLY A 74 13.60 -8.45 -3.58
C GLY A 74 13.23 -7.78 -4.90
N TYR A 75 12.49 -6.68 -4.86
CA TYR A 75 11.93 -6.01 -6.03
C TYR A 75 12.68 -4.74 -6.45
N ARG A 76 13.63 -4.27 -5.62
CA ARG A 76 14.44 -3.06 -5.87
C ARG A 76 13.59 -1.86 -6.31
N THR A 77 12.45 -1.71 -5.65
CA THR A 77 11.41 -0.74 -5.98
C THR A 77 10.96 -0.07 -4.69
N GLU A 78 10.63 1.21 -4.77
CA GLU A 78 10.07 1.98 -3.67
C GLU A 78 8.64 2.43 -4.01
N LEU A 79 7.74 2.27 -3.05
CA LEU A 79 6.40 2.81 -3.06
C LEU A 79 6.44 4.14 -2.33
N THR A 80 6.13 5.21 -3.04
CA THR A 80 6.13 6.58 -2.51
C THR A 80 4.75 7.20 -2.72
N PHE A 81 4.30 7.93 -1.71
CA PHE A 81 3.03 8.66 -1.69
C PHE A 81 3.30 10.12 -1.35
N LEU A 82 2.35 11.01 -1.65
CA LEU A 82 2.49 12.41 -1.25
C LEU A 82 2.58 12.50 0.27
N PRO A 83 3.44 13.40 0.80
CA PRO A 83 3.56 13.63 2.24
C PRO A 83 2.23 14.06 2.86
#